data_AF-A0A084ALP9-F1
#
_entry.id   AF-A0A084ALP9-F1
#
_cell.length_a   1.000
_cell.length_b   1.000
_cell.length_c   1.000
_cell.angle_alpha   90.00
_cell.angle_beta   90.00
_cell.angle_gamma   90.00
#
_symmetry.space_group_name_H-M   'P 1'
#
loop_
_entity.id
_entity.type
_entity.pdbx_description
1 polymer ?
#
loop_
_entity_poly.entity_id
_entity_poly.type
_entity_poly.pdbx_seq_one_letter_code
_entity_poly.pdbx_strand_id
1 'polypeptide(L)'
;MADSPRLNDMSQLMQATEYSDMALICQGIEFKVHRVIVCTQSPVLAAAMRGGFKESQTGIVVIENFPPETVRCMVEFFYTGDYRVGPHKDEGILTHAFRQVVHTNVNLIRFADISLPDTTGSGSGIPKQPSTGPSIPSISQHVQINAIADYYNIQQLTKLANAKIRQLNLDEWNAQEFIQATKETLSSTGDRSLHEVMALAAAQNISELLKFDEFIELIGHFGADVLRHHIKQGTEEISELRLKTMKLQIDLDEEQTRVRSMEMRAERIIANINGCIQTLNNTNHCRNTTCTTDFDCFIEQRGQSFEPVYTLRCATCRCRH
;
A
#
# COMPACT_ATOMS: atom_id res chain seq x y z
N MET A 1 -9.28 -5.36 -45.26
CA MET A 1 -7.90 -4.82 -45.37
C MET A 1 -7.45 -4.51 -43.96
N ALA A 2 -6.32 -5.08 -43.56
CA ALA A 2 -5.90 -5.26 -42.18
C ALA A 2 -5.59 -3.95 -41.44
N ASP A 3 -6.02 -3.89 -40.18
CA ASP A 3 -5.54 -2.96 -39.17
C ASP A 3 -4.01 -3.06 -39.02
N SER A 4 -3.32 -1.93 -39.05
CA SER A 4 -1.87 -1.85 -38.81
C SER A 4 -1.60 -1.21 -37.43
N PRO A 5 -0.73 -1.80 -36.59
CA PRO A 5 -0.54 -1.40 -35.20
C PRO A 5 0.47 -0.25 -35.08
N ARG A 6 0.09 0.85 -34.41
CA ARG A 6 0.97 2.00 -34.12
C ARG A 6 1.34 2.14 -32.64
N LEU A 7 1.54 1.02 -31.96
CA LEU A 7 1.96 0.97 -30.55
C LEU A 7 3.06 -0.08 -30.37
N ASN A 8 4.27 0.15 -30.92
CA ASN A 8 5.54 -0.39 -30.40
C ASN A 8 6.82 0.02 -31.17
N ASP A 9 6.88 1.21 -31.76
CA ASP A 9 8.08 1.66 -32.51
C ASP A 9 9.34 1.70 -31.63
N MET A 10 9.21 2.16 -30.38
CA MET A 10 10.35 2.31 -29.47
C MET A 10 10.80 0.97 -28.83
N SER A 11 9.88 0.05 -28.58
CA SER A 11 10.19 -1.33 -28.17
C SER A 11 10.91 -2.11 -29.28
N GLN A 12 10.58 -1.83 -30.55
CA GLN A 12 11.29 -2.39 -31.70
C GLN A 12 12.70 -1.83 -31.82
N LEU A 13 12.89 -0.52 -31.59
CA LEU A 13 14.21 0.12 -31.52
C LEU A 13 15.08 -0.40 -30.36
N MET A 14 14.48 -0.88 -29.27
CA MET A 14 15.22 -1.53 -28.19
C MET A 14 15.77 -2.91 -28.62
N GLN A 15 15.00 -3.66 -29.41
CA GLN A 15 15.39 -4.99 -29.89
C GLN A 15 16.31 -4.90 -31.12
N ALA A 16 16.10 -3.90 -31.95
CA ALA A 16 16.93 -3.60 -33.11
C ALA A 16 18.22 -2.88 -32.64
N THR A 17 19.37 -3.50 -32.89
CA THR A 17 20.68 -2.87 -32.62
C THR A 17 21.06 -1.83 -33.70
N GLU A 18 20.20 -1.62 -34.69
CA GLU A 18 20.39 -0.67 -35.78
C GLU A 18 20.45 0.75 -35.20
N TYR A 19 21.37 1.60 -35.69
CA TYR A 19 21.59 2.97 -35.22
C TYR A 19 22.06 3.15 -33.77
N SER A 20 22.34 2.06 -33.04
CA SER A 20 22.96 2.14 -31.71
C SER A 20 24.37 2.74 -31.81
N ASP A 21 24.58 3.85 -31.11
CA ASP A 21 25.80 4.66 -31.10
C ASP A 21 26.45 4.72 -29.70
N MET A 22 25.95 3.90 -28.78
CA MET A 22 26.43 3.78 -27.40
C MET A 22 26.24 2.33 -26.91
N ALA A 23 27.11 1.88 -26.00
CA ALA A 23 27.00 0.57 -25.34
C ALA A 23 27.22 0.68 -23.83
N LEU A 24 26.37 -0.01 -23.05
CA LEU A 24 26.57 -0.24 -21.62
C LEU A 24 27.14 -1.64 -21.44
N ILE A 25 28.29 -1.77 -20.76
CA ILE A 25 28.92 -3.07 -20.50
C ILE A 25 28.80 -3.38 -19.03
N CYS A 26 28.10 -4.46 -18.69
CA CYS A 26 27.92 -4.91 -17.30
C CYS A 26 28.34 -6.37 -17.18
N GLN A 27 29.36 -6.66 -16.38
CA GLN A 27 29.86 -8.03 -16.15
C GLN A 27 30.11 -8.83 -17.45
N GLY A 28 30.64 -8.17 -18.49
CA GLY A 28 30.90 -8.78 -19.80
C GLY A 28 29.69 -8.91 -20.74
N ILE A 29 28.51 -8.49 -20.29
CA ILE A 29 27.31 -8.40 -21.12
C ILE A 29 27.23 -7.00 -21.73
N GLU A 30 27.12 -6.94 -23.04
CA GLU A 30 26.96 -5.69 -23.79
C GLU A 30 25.48 -5.39 -24.06
N PHE A 31 25.05 -4.18 -23.70
CA PHE A 31 23.74 -3.61 -24.01
C PHE A 31 23.92 -2.45 -24.99
N LYS A 32 23.60 -2.68 -26.27
CA LYS A 32 23.63 -1.65 -27.31
C LYS A 32 22.42 -0.72 -27.15
N VAL A 33 22.68 0.58 -27.13
CA VAL A 33 21.67 1.60 -26.86
C VAL A 33 21.86 2.84 -27.74
N HIS A 34 20.80 3.63 -27.86
CA HIS A 34 20.82 4.89 -28.57
C HIS A 34 21.11 6.03 -27.59
N ARG A 35 22.21 6.73 -27.84
CA ARG A 35 22.68 7.86 -27.04
C ARG A 35 21.60 8.93 -26.89
N VAL A 36 20.84 9.23 -27.95
CA VAL A 36 19.77 10.23 -27.91
C VAL A 36 18.63 9.86 -26.94
N ILE A 37 18.35 8.56 -26.76
CA ILE A 37 17.32 8.06 -25.85
C ILE A 37 17.84 8.04 -24.41
N VAL A 38 19.07 7.54 -24.22
CA VAL A 38 19.66 7.37 -22.88
C VAL A 38 20.11 8.70 -22.27
N CYS A 39 20.82 9.55 -23.03
CA CYS A 39 21.38 10.80 -22.51
C CYS A 39 20.32 11.87 -22.23
N THR A 40 19.14 11.81 -22.86
CA THR A 40 18.04 12.73 -22.56
C THR A 40 17.37 12.42 -21.22
N GLN A 41 17.51 11.18 -20.73
CA GLN A 41 16.89 10.69 -19.51
C GLN A 41 17.85 10.57 -18.32
N SER A 42 19.16 10.49 -18.57
CA SER A 42 20.20 10.45 -17.53
C SER A 42 21.22 11.58 -17.73
N PRO A 43 21.21 12.61 -16.87
CA PRO A 43 22.23 13.66 -16.88
C PRO A 43 23.65 13.15 -16.63
N VAL A 44 23.79 12.06 -15.87
CA VAL A 44 25.06 11.40 -15.55
C VAL A 44 25.64 10.73 -16.79
N LEU A 45 24.85 9.92 -17.48
CA LEU A 45 25.27 9.29 -18.74
C LEU A 45 25.50 10.34 -19.83
N ALA A 46 24.67 11.40 -19.89
CA ALA A 46 24.91 12.53 -20.78
C ALA A 46 26.25 13.21 -20.51
N ALA A 47 26.65 13.35 -19.25
CA ALA A 47 27.94 13.92 -18.88
C ALA A 47 29.11 13.02 -19.32
N ALA A 48 29.00 11.70 -19.10
CA ALA A 48 30.01 10.73 -19.56
C ALA A 48 30.20 10.78 -21.09
N MET A 49 29.12 11.07 -21.83
CA MET A 49 29.14 11.19 -23.28
C MET A 49 29.49 12.59 -23.80
N ARG A 50 29.68 13.58 -22.92
CA ARG A 50 30.19 14.92 -23.29
C ARG A 50 31.72 14.89 -23.25
N GLY A 51 32.35 15.48 -24.27
CA GLY A 51 33.77 15.35 -24.57
C GLY A 51 34.71 15.60 -23.38
N GLY A 52 35.84 14.90 -23.34
CA GLY A 52 36.87 15.00 -22.30
C GLY A 52 37.11 13.71 -21.52
N PHE A 53 36.23 12.71 -21.68
CA PHE A 53 36.32 11.40 -21.04
C PHE A 53 36.48 10.27 -22.08
N LYS A 54 37.02 9.12 -21.66
CA LYS A 54 37.27 7.96 -22.55
C LYS A 54 35.96 7.47 -23.17
N GLU A 55 34.90 7.49 -22.39
CA GLU A 55 33.53 7.11 -22.70
C GLU A 55 32.99 7.89 -23.91
N SER A 56 33.27 9.21 -23.96
CA SER A 56 32.86 10.06 -25.08
C SER A 56 33.54 9.71 -26.42
N GLN A 57 34.72 9.08 -26.37
CA GLN A 57 35.48 8.65 -27.55
C GLN A 57 35.15 7.22 -27.95
N THR A 58 34.95 6.33 -26.97
CA THR A 58 34.69 4.91 -27.21
C THR A 58 33.21 4.60 -27.44
N GLY A 59 32.29 5.45 -26.97
CA GLY A 59 30.86 5.14 -26.94
C GLY A 59 30.48 4.10 -25.89
N ILE A 60 31.40 3.74 -24.99
CA ILE A 60 31.24 2.62 -24.06
C ILE A 60 31.23 3.14 -22.62
N VAL A 61 30.21 2.76 -21.86
CA VAL A 61 30.14 2.98 -20.41
C VAL A 61 30.14 1.62 -19.70
N VAL A 62 31.11 1.42 -18.80
CA VAL A 62 31.22 0.18 -18.02
C VAL A 62 30.48 0.35 -16.70
N ILE A 63 29.62 -0.63 -16.38
CA ILE A 63 28.81 -0.68 -15.16
C ILE A 63 29.31 -1.86 -14.31
N GLU A 64 29.94 -1.56 -13.18
CA GLU A 64 30.60 -2.58 -12.33
C GLU A 64 29.77 -2.96 -11.10
N ASN A 65 29.03 -2.01 -10.53
CA ASN A 65 28.41 -2.16 -9.20
C ASN A 65 26.95 -2.64 -9.22
N PHE A 66 26.45 -3.10 -10.37
CA PHE A 66 25.07 -3.56 -10.52
C PHE A 66 25.02 -4.90 -11.26
N PRO A 67 24.02 -5.75 -10.97
CA PRO A 67 23.81 -6.99 -11.69
C PRO A 67 23.24 -6.70 -13.10
N PRO A 68 23.56 -7.53 -14.11
CA PRO A 68 23.09 -7.34 -15.48
C PRO A 68 21.57 -7.26 -15.63
N GLU A 69 20.81 -7.95 -14.78
CA GLU A 69 19.34 -7.93 -14.76
C GLU A 69 18.80 -6.54 -14.38
N THR A 70 19.49 -5.85 -13.47
CA THR A 70 19.14 -4.48 -13.07
C THR A 70 19.44 -3.49 -14.20
N VAL A 71 20.59 -3.65 -14.87
CA VAL A 71 20.93 -2.86 -16.06
C VAL A 71 19.92 -3.11 -17.18
N ARG A 72 19.49 -4.35 -17.37
CA ARG A 72 18.45 -4.73 -18.34
C ARG A 72 17.14 -4.00 -18.07
N CYS A 73 16.67 -3.98 -16.82
CA CYS A 73 15.47 -3.24 -16.44
C CYS A 73 15.62 -1.72 -16.67
N MET A 74 16.79 -1.16 -16.37
CA MET A 74 17.09 0.25 -16.66
C MET A 74 17.04 0.55 -18.17
N VAL A 75 17.57 -0.36 -19.00
CA VAL A 75 17.50 -0.23 -20.46
C VAL A 75 16.06 -0.36 -20.95
N GLU A 76 15.29 -1.35 -20.48
CA GLU A 76 13.86 -1.50 -20.82
C GLU A 76 13.08 -0.22 -20.52
N PHE A 77 13.36 0.39 -19.36
CA PHE A 77 12.76 1.65 -18.95
C PHE A 77 13.06 2.80 -19.92
N PHE A 78 14.30 2.94 -20.41
CA PHE A 78 14.63 4.03 -21.32
C PHE A 78 13.80 4.04 -22.61
N TYR A 79 13.37 2.87 -23.09
CA TYR A 79 12.61 2.76 -24.34
C TYR A 79 11.10 2.69 -24.12
N THR A 80 10.67 2.07 -23.03
CA THR A 80 9.24 1.75 -22.82
C THR A 80 8.58 2.61 -21.75
N GLY A 81 9.35 3.29 -20.91
CA GLY A 81 8.88 3.99 -19.72
C GLY A 81 8.48 3.04 -18.57
N ASP A 82 8.68 1.73 -18.74
CA ASP A 82 8.37 0.70 -17.76
C ASP A 82 9.48 -0.37 -17.72
N TYR A 83 9.43 -1.29 -16.76
CA TYR A 83 10.35 -2.42 -16.68
C TYR A 83 9.66 -3.62 -16.04
N ARG A 84 10.11 -4.84 -16.38
CA ARG A 84 9.55 -6.06 -15.79
C ARG A 84 10.61 -6.83 -15.03
N VAL A 85 10.22 -7.28 -13.84
CA VAL A 85 11.02 -8.16 -12.99
C VAL A 85 10.49 -9.57 -13.17
N GLY A 86 11.37 -10.52 -13.45
CA GLY A 86 11.00 -11.91 -13.71
C GLY A 86 12.09 -12.65 -14.49
N PRO A 87 11.90 -13.96 -14.77
CA PRO A 87 12.81 -14.65 -15.67
C PRO A 87 12.61 -14.05 -17.06
N HIS A 88 13.55 -13.22 -17.48
CA HIS A 88 13.63 -12.82 -18.87
C HIS A 88 13.90 -14.10 -19.66
N LYS A 89 12.88 -14.62 -20.35
CA LYS A 89 13.14 -15.50 -21.48
C LYS A 89 14.10 -14.73 -22.38
N ASP A 90 15.16 -15.37 -22.85
CA ASP A 90 16.15 -14.79 -23.77
C ASP A 90 15.53 -14.44 -25.13
N GLU A 91 14.50 -13.61 -25.15
CA GLU A 91 13.77 -13.14 -26.31
C GLU A 91 13.96 -11.62 -26.39
N GLY A 92 15.05 -11.23 -27.05
CA GLY A 92 15.09 -9.94 -27.76
C GLY A 92 16.08 -8.88 -27.28
N ILE A 93 16.87 -9.10 -26.23
CA ILE A 93 18.07 -8.27 -26.00
C ILE A 93 19.24 -9.10 -26.48
N LEU A 94 19.86 -8.70 -27.58
CA LEU A 94 21.09 -9.32 -28.07
C LEU A 94 22.23 -8.99 -27.09
N THR A 95 22.22 -9.67 -25.94
CA THR A 95 23.35 -9.79 -25.04
C THR A 95 24.44 -10.55 -25.78
N HIS A 96 25.28 -9.83 -26.50
CA HIS A 96 26.52 -10.40 -27.00
C HIS A 96 27.49 -10.45 -25.81
N ALA A 97 27.91 -11.66 -25.43
CA ALA A 97 29.01 -11.83 -24.49
C ALA A 97 30.27 -11.20 -25.13
N PHE A 98 30.84 -10.21 -24.45
CA PHE A 98 32.01 -9.49 -24.94
C PHE A 98 33.20 -10.45 -25.03
N ARG A 99 33.54 -10.91 -26.24
CA ARG A 99 34.74 -11.71 -26.48
C ARG A 99 35.94 -10.74 -26.51
N GLN A 100 36.75 -10.76 -25.45
CA GLN A 100 38.03 -10.02 -25.38
C GLN A 100 38.83 -10.23 -26.68
N VAL A 101 39.07 -9.16 -27.43
CA VAL A 101 40.13 -9.10 -28.43
C VAL A 101 41.38 -8.60 -27.72
N VAL A 102 42.16 -9.52 -27.14
CA VAL A 102 43.54 -9.22 -26.74
C VAL A 102 44.41 -9.32 -27.99
N HIS A 103 44.72 -8.17 -28.58
CA HIS A 103 45.70 -8.08 -29.66
C HIS A 103 47.06 -7.69 -29.07
N THR A 104 47.82 -8.65 -28.57
CA THR A 104 49.30 -8.57 -28.54
C THR A 104 49.90 -9.97 -28.52
N ASN A 105 50.73 -10.24 -29.53
CA ASN A 105 51.50 -11.46 -29.73
C ASN A 105 52.39 -11.82 -28.52
N VAL A 106 52.15 -12.97 -27.89
CA VAL A 106 53.23 -13.83 -27.38
C VAL A 106 52.80 -15.30 -27.52
N ASN A 107 53.65 -16.10 -28.14
CA ASN A 107 53.52 -17.55 -28.27
C ASN A 107 53.63 -18.27 -26.90
N LEU A 108 53.25 -19.56 -26.92
CA LEU A 108 53.53 -20.64 -25.95
C LEU A 108 52.50 -20.89 -24.83
N ILE A 109 51.53 -21.79 -25.07
CA ILE A 109 51.61 -23.24 -24.76
C ILE A 109 50.22 -23.88 -24.93
N ARG A 110 50.15 -24.91 -25.77
CA ARG A 110 49.07 -25.89 -25.89
C ARG A 110 49.41 -27.06 -24.98
N PHE A 111 48.55 -27.45 -24.04
CA PHE A 111 48.37 -28.82 -23.51
C PHE A 111 46.98 -28.86 -22.85
N ALA A 112 45.99 -29.58 -23.39
CA ALA A 112 45.80 -31.03 -23.45
C ALA A 112 45.09 -31.58 -22.20
N ASP A 113 44.04 -32.35 -22.46
CA ASP A 113 43.25 -33.17 -21.53
C ASP A 113 44.13 -33.94 -20.55
N ILE A 114 43.79 -33.91 -19.27
CA ILE A 114 44.22 -34.91 -18.29
C ILE A 114 43.03 -35.27 -17.41
N SER A 115 42.61 -36.52 -17.55
CA SER A 115 41.65 -37.24 -16.72
C SER A 115 42.13 -37.41 -15.28
N LEU A 116 41.15 -37.62 -14.39
CA LEU A 116 41.22 -37.94 -12.96
C LEU A 116 42.26 -39.01 -12.57
N PRO A 117 42.61 -39.07 -11.26
CA PRO A 117 42.12 -40.22 -10.50
C PRO A 117 41.51 -39.89 -9.12
N ASP A 118 40.68 -40.83 -8.68
CA ASP A 118 39.96 -40.92 -7.41
C ASP A 118 40.83 -40.73 -6.16
N THR A 119 40.29 -40.10 -5.12
CA THR A 119 40.42 -40.59 -3.74
C THR A 119 39.25 -40.11 -2.87
N THR A 120 38.66 -41.07 -2.19
CA THR A 120 37.60 -41.06 -1.17
C THR A 120 37.75 -39.99 -0.08
N GLY A 121 36.66 -39.27 0.22
CA GLY A 121 36.53 -38.41 1.39
C GLY A 121 35.06 -38.10 1.68
N SER A 122 34.52 -38.75 2.71
CA SER A 122 33.14 -38.61 3.18
C SER A 122 32.87 -37.19 3.69
N GLY A 123 31.86 -36.53 3.13
CA GLY A 123 31.36 -35.24 3.56
C GLY A 123 29.95 -35.02 3.00
N SER A 124 28.96 -35.06 3.90
CA SER A 124 27.54 -34.89 3.58
C SER A 124 27.30 -33.50 2.98
N GLY A 125 27.24 -33.43 1.64
CA GLY A 125 26.86 -32.25 0.88
C GLY A 125 25.54 -32.53 0.18
N ILE A 126 24.45 -32.01 0.71
CA ILE A 126 23.16 -32.00 0.03
C ILE A 126 23.34 -31.22 -1.29
N PRO A 127 23.01 -31.79 -2.46
CA PRO A 127 23.05 -31.05 -3.71
C PRO A 127 21.99 -29.94 -3.66
N LYS A 128 22.42 -28.67 -3.68
CA LYS A 128 21.51 -27.55 -3.98
C LYS A 128 21.03 -27.75 -5.42
N GLN A 129 19.82 -28.29 -5.56
CA GLN A 129 19.12 -28.32 -6.83
C GLN A 129 18.85 -26.88 -7.31
N PRO A 130 18.94 -26.62 -8.62
CA PRO A 130 18.52 -25.35 -9.20
C PRO A 130 16.99 -25.27 -9.13
N SER A 131 16.46 -24.39 -8.28
CA SER A 131 15.03 -24.11 -8.21
C SER A 131 14.60 -23.28 -9.42
N THR A 132 14.24 -23.95 -10.51
CA THR A 132 13.53 -23.37 -11.65
C THR A 132 12.03 -23.32 -11.33
N GLY A 133 11.61 -22.26 -10.65
CA GLY A 133 10.22 -21.81 -10.58
C GLY A 133 10.10 -20.40 -11.19
N PRO A 134 8.90 -19.95 -11.61
CA PRO A 134 8.71 -18.56 -12.04
C PRO A 134 9.12 -17.64 -10.88
N SER A 135 10.13 -16.79 -11.09
CA SER A 135 10.62 -15.90 -10.04
C SER A 135 9.53 -14.88 -9.72
N ILE A 136 8.97 -14.98 -8.53
CA ILE A 136 8.05 -13.99 -7.96
C ILE A 136 8.78 -12.63 -7.96
N PRO A 137 8.15 -11.52 -8.39
CA PRO A 137 8.76 -10.21 -8.37
C PRO A 137 9.19 -9.86 -6.94
N SER A 138 10.50 -9.71 -6.71
CA SER A 138 11.00 -9.45 -5.36
C SER A 138 11.20 -7.95 -5.11
N ILE A 139 10.88 -7.50 -3.89
CA ILE A 139 11.11 -6.13 -3.44
C ILE A 139 12.59 -5.76 -3.62
N SER A 140 13.51 -6.67 -3.31
CA SER A 140 14.96 -6.48 -3.48
C SER A 140 15.35 -6.13 -4.92
N GLN A 141 14.72 -6.73 -5.93
CA GLN A 141 14.99 -6.41 -7.33
C GLN A 141 14.58 -4.97 -7.67
N HIS A 142 13.47 -4.51 -7.11
CA HIS A 142 13.06 -3.11 -7.27
C HIS A 142 13.95 -2.13 -6.50
N VAL A 143 14.49 -2.52 -5.34
CA VAL A 143 15.48 -1.71 -4.61
C VAL A 143 16.76 -1.55 -5.43
N GLN A 144 17.27 -2.61 -6.06
CA GLN A 144 18.40 -2.53 -6.99
C GLN A 144 18.13 -1.57 -8.16
N ILE A 145 16.91 -1.63 -8.73
CA ILE A 145 16.49 -0.76 -9.83
C ILE A 145 16.36 0.70 -9.37
N ASN A 146 15.88 0.94 -8.15
CA ASN A 146 15.94 2.27 -7.56
C ASN A 146 17.39 2.75 -7.39
N ALA A 147 18.27 1.91 -6.84
CA ALA A 147 19.67 2.26 -6.59
C ALA A 147 20.43 2.62 -7.88
N ILE A 148 20.28 1.86 -8.96
CA ILE A 148 20.90 2.21 -10.25
C ILE A 148 20.31 3.50 -10.84
N ALA A 149 19.01 3.73 -10.65
CA ALA A 149 18.34 4.92 -11.12
C ALA A 149 18.76 6.16 -10.33
N ASP A 150 18.95 6.05 -9.02
CA ASP A 150 19.49 7.12 -8.17
C ASP A 150 20.94 7.44 -8.59
N TYR A 151 21.78 6.42 -8.77
CA TYR A 151 23.17 6.57 -9.20
C TYR A 151 23.32 7.30 -10.53
N TYR A 152 22.51 6.94 -11.55
CA TYR A 152 22.52 7.60 -12.86
C TYR A 152 21.55 8.78 -12.97
N ASN A 153 20.91 9.19 -11.87
CA ASN A 153 19.96 10.29 -11.78
C ASN A 153 18.81 10.21 -12.81
N ILE A 154 18.15 9.04 -12.87
CA ILE A 154 17.01 8.74 -13.71
C ILE A 154 15.73 8.87 -12.87
N GLN A 155 15.30 10.11 -12.63
CA GLN A 155 14.24 10.43 -11.66
C GLN A 155 12.89 9.74 -11.92
N GLN A 156 12.56 9.45 -13.17
CA GLN A 156 11.31 8.77 -13.50
C GLN A 156 11.37 7.27 -13.15
N LEU A 157 12.55 6.66 -13.28
CA LEU A 157 12.77 5.26 -12.90
C LEU A 157 12.80 5.09 -11.38
N THR A 158 13.40 6.03 -10.63
CA THR A 158 13.34 6.00 -9.15
C THR A 158 11.90 6.07 -8.66
N LYS A 159 11.09 7.00 -9.21
CA LYS A 159 9.65 7.12 -8.89
C LYS A 159 8.87 5.84 -9.22
N LEU A 160 9.11 5.25 -10.38
CA LEU A 160 8.44 4.02 -10.81
C LEU A 160 8.82 2.84 -9.89
N ALA A 161 10.10 2.70 -9.55
CA ALA A 161 10.55 1.67 -8.63
C ALA A 161 9.92 1.82 -7.24
N ASN A 162 9.85 3.04 -6.72
CA ASN A 162 9.20 3.31 -5.44
C ASN A 162 7.70 3.00 -5.47
N ALA A 163 7.02 3.28 -6.59
CA ALA A 163 5.61 2.95 -6.76
C ALA A 163 5.38 1.43 -6.75
N LYS A 164 6.24 0.66 -7.44
CA LYS A 164 6.15 -0.81 -7.46
C LYS A 164 6.47 -1.44 -6.11
N ILE A 165 7.49 -0.94 -5.40
CA ILE A 165 7.82 -1.38 -4.03
C ILE A 165 6.65 -1.11 -3.09
N ARG A 166 6.07 0.10 -3.16
CA ARG A 166 4.88 0.45 -2.37
C ARG A 166 3.73 -0.51 -2.65
N GLN A 167 3.48 -0.83 -3.91
CA GLN A 167 2.42 -1.74 -4.29
C GLN A 167 2.66 -3.16 -3.76
N LEU A 168 3.87 -3.72 -3.93
CA LEU A 168 4.20 -5.04 -3.40
C LEU A 168 4.05 -5.13 -1.88
N ASN A 169 4.46 -4.08 -1.16
CA ASN A 169 4.27 -4.01 0.30
C ASN A 169 2.80 -4.02 0.72
N LEU A 170 1.86 -3.61 -0.15
CA LEU A 170 0.42 -3.64 0.11
C LEU A 170 -0.22 -4.96 -0.32
N ASP A 171 0.20 -5.49 -1.48
CA ASP A 171 -0.45 -6.65 -2.12
C ASP A 171 0.13 -7.99 -1.62
N GLU A 172 1.43 -8.06 -1.35
CA GLU A 172 2.18 -9.30 -1.10
C GLU A 172 3.13 -9.15 0.10
N TRP A 173 2.61 -8.75 1.26
CA TRP A 173 3.43 -8.55 2.45
C TRP A 173 4.16 -9.82 2.90
N ASN A 174 5.48 -9.73 3.04
CA ASN A 174 6.34 -10.74 3.63
C ASN A 174 7.39 -10.08 4.53
N ALA A 175 7.30 -10.31 5.84
CA ALA A 175 8.18 -9.65 6.80
C ALA A 175 9.67 -9.96 6.58
N GLN A 176 10.05 -11.20 6.26
CA GLN A 176 11.45 -11.57 6.07
C GLN A 176 12.03 -10.97 4.78
N GLU A 177 11.28 -11.02 3.68
CA GLU A 177 11.69 -10.39 2.43
C GLU A 177 11.81 -8.86 2.61
N PHE A 178 10.84 -8.26 3.30
CA PHE A 178 10.84 -6.84 3.60
C PHE A 178 12.07 -6.42 4.43
N ILE A 179 12.44 -7.18 5.47
CA ILE A 179 13.63 -6.91 6.29
C ILE A 179 14.88 -6.96 5.42
N GLN A 180 15.00 -7.96 4.55
CA GLN A 180 16.15 -8.09 3.64
C GLN A 180 16.23 -6.91 2.66
N ALA A 181 15.11 -6.56 2.04
CA ALA A 181 15.02 -5.41 1.14
C ALA A 181 15.30 -4.08 1.86
N THR A 182 14.94 -3.95 3.14
CA THR A 182 15.24 -2.77 3.96
C THR A 182 16.73 -2.65 4.23
N LYS A 183 17.41 -3.74 4.59
CA LYS A 183 18.88 -3.76 4.75
C LYS A 183 19.59 -3.33 3.46
N GLU A 184 19.10 -3.80 2.33
CA GLU A 184 19.60 -3.43 1.02
C GLU A 184 19.32 -1.96 0.69
N THR A 185 18.11 -1.47 0.97
CA THR A 185 17.72 -0.07 0.75
C THR A 185 18.64 0.88 1.52
N LEU A 186 18.89 0.59 2.79
CA LEU A 186 19.73 1.44 3.65
C LEU A 186 21.22 1.42 3.26
N SER A 187 21.68 0.44 2.50
CA SER A 187 23.09 0.31 2.08
C SER A 187 23.35 0.69 0.62
N SER A 188 22.34 0.68 -0.25
CA SER A 188 22.52 0.80 -1.71
C SER A 188 21.99 2.09 -2.34
N THR A 189 21.06 2.80 -1.71
CA THR A 189 20.44 4.00 -2.29
C THR A 189 20.35 5.16 -1.30
N GLY A 190 20.56 6.38 -1.80
CA GLY A 190 20.35 7.63 -1.06
C GLY A 190 18.94 8.20 -1.22
N ASP A 191 18.06 7.52 -1.96
CA ASP A 191 16.71 8.01 -2.25
C ASP A 191 15.85 8.05 -0.99
N ARG A 192 15.71 9.27 -0.45
CA ARG A 192 14.86 9.56 0.72
C ARG A 192 13.40 9.18 0.50
N SER A 193 12.92 9.22 -0.76
CA SER A 193 11.55 8.83 -1.09
C SER A 193 11.34 7.33 -0.91
N LEU A 194 12.35 6.53 -1.27
CA LEU A 194 12.32 5.10 -1.02
C LEU A 194 12.44 4.80 0.49
N HIS A 195 13.33 5.50 1.19
CA HIS A 195 13.46 5.35 2.65
C HIS A 195 12.14 5.63 3.36
N GLU A 196 11.40 6.66 2.95
CA GLU A 196 10.07 6.97 3.46
C GLU A 196 9.04 5.87 3.14
N VAL A 197 9.06 5.33 1.91
CA VAL A 197 8.19 4.19 1.53
C VAL A 197 8.43 2.99 2.44
N MET A 198 9.70 2.64 2.68
CA MET A 198 10.05 1.52 3.55
C MET A 198 9.69 1.83 5.01
N ALA A 199 9.94 3.05 5.50
CA ALA A 199 9.60 3.44 6.87
C ALA A 199 8.08 3.37 7.13
N LEU A 200 7.25 3.82 6.19
CA LEU A 200 5.79 3.74 6.29
C LEU A 200 5.31 2.29 6.33
N ALA A 201 5.84 1.42 5.45
CA ALA A 201 5.49 0.01 5.44
C ALA A 201 5.93 -0.71 6.73
N ALA A 202 7.12 -0.35 7.27
CA ALA A 202 7.59 -0.85 8.55
C ALA A 202 6.70 -0.39 9.70
N ALA A 203 6.29 0.88 9.73
CA ALA A 203 5.41 1.42 10.76
C ALA A 203 4.03 0.74 10.77
N GLN A 204 3.46 0.47 9.60
CA GLN A 204 2.18 -0.22 9.46
C GLN A 204 2.22 -1.66 10.00
N ASN A 205 3.37 -2.33 9.89
CA ASN A 205 3.55 -3.72 10.29
C ASN A 205 4.50 -3.88 11.50
N ILE A 206 4.70 -2.81 12.28
CA ILE A 206 5.76 -2.75 13.28
C ILE A 206 5.62 -3.81 14.37
N SER A 207 4.39 -4.13 14.77
CA SER A 207 4.11 -5.14 15.79
C SER A 207 4.50 -6.55 15.35
N GLU A 208 4.47 -6.84 14.05
CA GLU A 208 4.98 -8.09 13.49
C GLU A 208 6.50 -8.05 13.38
N LEU A 209 7.06 -6.97 12.82
CA LEU A 209 8.50 -6.81 12.60
C LEU A 209 9.32 -6.89 13.88
N LEU A 210 8.79 -6.39 15.00
CA LEU A 210 9.44 -6.49 16.31
C LEU A 210 9.56 -7.93 16.84
N LYS A 211 8.99 -8.94 16.17
CA LYS A 211 9.18 -10.36 16.51
C LYS A 211 10.45 -10.97 15.89
N PHE A 212 11.07 -10.28 14.93
CA PHE A 212 12.25 -10.76 14.21
C PHE A 212 13.52 -10.11 14.76
N ASP A 213 14.49 -10.91 15.15
CA ASP A 213 15.77 -10.42 15.69
C ASP A 213 16.54 -9.61 14.64
N GLU A 214 16.45 -10.01 13.36
CA GLU A 214 17.10 -9.31 12.25
C GLU A 214 16.61 -7.87 12.05
N PHE A 215 15.36 -7.59 12.42
CA PHE A 215 14.80 -6.25 12.40
C PHE A 215 15.23 -5.46 13.65
N ILE A 216 15.27 -6.13 14.81
CA ILE A 216 15.75 -5.52 16.06
C ILE A 216 17.22 -5.08 15.94
N GLU A 217 18.06 -5.90 15.31
CA GLU A 217 19.45 -5.53 15.01
C GLU A 217 19.54 -4.30 14.11
N LEU A 218 18.60 -4.16 13.15
CA LEU A 218 18.59 -3.05 12.21
C LEU A 218 18.27 -1.70 12.87
N ILE A 219 17.29 -1.69 13.78
CA ILE A 219 16.85 -0.46 14.48
C ILE A 219 17.55 -0.26 15.84
N GLY A 220 18.26 -1.28 16.31
CA GLY A 220 18.86 -1.36 17.64
C GLY A 220 17.87 -1.74 18.75
N HIS A 221 18.36 -2.46 19.77
CA HIS A 221 17.55 -2.90 20.91
C HIS A 221 16.84 -1.76 21.64
N PHE A 222 17.54 -0.64 21.87
CA PHE A 222 16.93 0.53 22.50
C PHE A 222 15.73 1.06 21.69
N GLY A 223 15.87 1.15 20.36
CA GLY A 223 14.78 1.56 19.47
C GLY A 223 13.61 0.58 19.51
N ALA A 224 13.90 -0.72 19.49
CA ALA A 224 12.89 -1.76 19.61
C ALA A 224 12.13 -1.68 20.95
N ASP A 225 12.81 -1.46 22.07
CA ASP A 225 12.19 -1.35 23.39
C ASP A 225 11.33 -0.08 23.51
N VAL A 226 11.81 1.06 23.00
CA VAL A 226 11.01 2.29 22.93
C VAL A 226 9.73 2.07 22.15
N LEU A 227 9.80 1.41 20.99
CA LEU A 227 8.63 1.09 20.17
C LEU A 227 7.68 0.11 20.89
N ARG A 228 8.20 -0.94 21.53
CA ARG A 228 7.39 -1.88 22.32
C ARG A 228 6.63 -1.19 23.44
N HIS A 229 7.31 -0.30 24.19
CA HIS A 229 6.68 0.47 25.26
C HIS A 229 5.61 1.43 24.72
N HIS A 230 5.88 2.12 23.62
CA HIS A 230 4.92 3.02 23.00
C HIS A 230 3.67 2.29 22.50
N ILE A 231 3.86 1.13 21.83
CA ILE A 231 2.76 0.28 21.38
C ILE A 231 1.93 -0.18 22.59
N LYS A 232 2.59 -0.65 23.67
CA LYS A 232 1.90 -1.09 24.88
C LYS A 232 1.05 0.04 25.49
N GLN A 233 1.63 1.21 25.69
CA GLN A 233 0.92 2.38 26.22
C GLN A 233 -0.29 2.74 25.35
N GLY A 234 -0.10 2.80 24.03
CA GLY A 234 -1.20 3.08 23.10
C GLY A 234 -2.31 2.02 23.15
N THR A 235 -1.96 0.73 23.27
CA THR A 235 -2.97 -0.34 23.40
C THR A 235 -3.77 -0.24 24.71
N GLU A 236 -3.12 0.15 25.81
CA GLU A 236 -3.78 0.37 27.10
C GLU A 236 -4.74 1.57 27.02
N GLU A 237 -4.30 2.71 26.49
CA GLU A 237 -5.14 3.90 26.30
C GLU A 237 -6.34 3.63 25.37
N ILE A 238 -6.12 2.93 24.25
CA ILE A 238 -7.20 2.53 23.33
C ILE A 238 -8.20 1.60 24.04
N SER A 239 -7.72 0.67 24.86
CA SER A 239 -8.59 -0.24 25.61
C SER A 239 -9.46 0.51 26.63
N GLU A 240 -8.89 1.50 27.33
CA GLU A 240 -9.61 2.34 28.28
C GLU A 240 -10.67 3.20 27.58
N LEU A 241 -10.32 3.84 26.46
CA LEU A 241 -11.26 4.63 25.67
C LEU A 241 -12.41 3.78 25.12
N ARG A 242 -12.14 2.53 24.71
CA ARG A 242 -13.19 1.58 24.28
C ARG A 242 -14.17 1.27 25.41
N LEU A 243 -13.69 1.05 26.63
CA LEU A 243 -14.56 0.82 27.79
C LEU A 243 -15.40 2.06 28.13
N LYS A 244 -14.80 3.26 28.10
CA LYS A 244 -15.54 4.52 28.31
C LYS A 244 -16.61 4.74 27.24
N THR A 245 -16.28 4.47 25.98
CA THR A 245 -17.23 4.58 24.86
C THR A 245 -18.39 3.61 25.02
N MET A 246 -18.12 2.36 25.42
CA MET A 246 -19.17 1.37 25.70
C MET A 246 -20.09 1.82 26.84
N LYS A 247 -19.54 2.38 27.92
CA LYS A 247 -20.34 2.90 29.03
C LYS A 247 -21.23 4.07 28.61
N LEU A 248 -20.67 5.05 27.90
CA LEU A 248 -21.43 6.19 27.39
C LEU A 248 -22.54 5.77 26.43
N GLN A 249 -22.32 4.71 25.64
CA GLN A 249 -23.36 4.17 24.76
C GLN A 249 -24.53 3.59 25.57
N ILE A 250 -24.25 2.89 26.67
CA ILE A 250 -25.29 2.36 27.57
C ILE A 250 -26.07 3.51 28.22
N ASP A 251 -25.37 4.49 28.79
CA ASP A 251 -25.99 5.65 29.44
C ASP A 251 -26.87 6.44 28.44
N LEU A 252 -26.41 6.57 27.19
CA LEU A 252 -27.17 7.22 26.12
C LEU A 252 -28.45 6.44 25.77
N ASP A 253 -28.38 5.12 25.66
CA ASP A 253 -29.54 4.29 25.33
C ASP A 253 -30.59 4.30 26.46
N GLU A 254 -30.15 4.34 27.72
CA GLU A 254 -31.02 4.51 28.89
C GLU A 254 -31.75 5.86 28.86
N GLU A 255 -31.03 6.95 28.61
CA GLU A 255 -31.62 8.29 28.51
C GLU A 255 -32.56 8.42 27.30
N GLN A 256 -32.20 7.86 26.15
CA GLN A 256 -33.09 7.82 24.99
C GLN A 256 -34.39 7.06 25.30
N THR A 257 -34.30 5.94 26.00
CA THR A 257 -35.48 5.16 26.41
C THR A 257 -36.34 5.97 27.38
N ARG A 258 -35.73 6.70 28.31
CA ARG A 258 -36.41 7.59 29.26
C ARG A 258 -37.16 8.71 28.53
N VAL A 259 -36.49 9.40 27.60
CA VAL A 259 -37.08 10.47 26.79
C VAL A 259 -38.25 9.94 25.96
N ARG A 260 -38.08 8.83 25.22
CA ARG A 260 -39.17 8.21 24.44
C ARG A 260 -40.37 7.86 25.31
N SER A 261 -40.15 7.33 26.51
CA SER A 261 -41.22 7.02 27.46
C SER A 261 -41.99 8.28 27.89
N MET A 262 -41.28 9.39 28.14
CA MET A 262 -41.88 10.67 28.49
C MET A 262 -42.66 11.28 27.32
N GLU A 263 -42.11 11.21 26.10
CA GLU A 263 -42.78 11.69 24.88
C GLU A 263 -44.08 10.91 24.63
N MET A 264 -44.04 9.58 24.67
CA MET A 264 -45.24 8.75 24.54
C MET A 264 -46.31 9.09 25.59
N ARG A 265 -45.91 9.40 26.83
CA ARG A 265 -46.85 9.85 27.86
C ARG A 265 -47.47 11.20 27.52
N ALA A 266 -46.66 12.16 27.11
CA ALA A 266 -47.14 13.49 26.72
C ALA A 266 -48.11 13.40 25.53
N GLU A 267 -47.81 12.59 24.51
CA GLU A 267 -48.69 12.34 23.37
C GLU A 267 -50.03 11.76 23.80
N ARG A 268 -50.05 10.78 24.72
CA ARG A 268 -51.30 10.21 25.26
C ARG A 268 -52.15 11.26 25.99
N ILE A 269 -51.52 12.12 26.78
CA ILE A 269 -52.22 13.20 27.50
C ILE A 269 -52.82 14.20 26.51
N ILE A 270 -52.04 14.64 25.52
CA ILE A 270 -52.50 15.57 24.47
C ILE A 270 -53.67 14.95 23.69
N ALA A 271 -53.56 13.68 23.29
CA ALA A 271 -54.63 12.98 22.59
C ALA A 271 -55.91 12.87 23.42
N ASN A 272 -55.79 12.60 24.73
CA ASN A 272 -56.92 12.53 25.63
C ASN A 272 -57.65 13.89 25.80
N ILE A 273 -56.90 14.99 25.94
CA ILE A 273 -57.47 16.35 26.00
C ILE A 273 -58.13 16.71 24.67
N ASN A 274 -57.46 16.46 23.55
CA ASN A 274 -58.03 16.70 22.22
C ASN A 274 -59.32 15.92 22.00
N GLY A 275 -59.43 14.70 22.51
CA GLY A 275 -60.67 13.94 22.53
C GLY A 275 -61.79 14.64 23.30
N CYS A 276 -61.49 15.20 24.48
CA CYS A 276 -62.46 15.99 25.25
C CYS A 276 -62.93 17.23 24.49
N ILE A 277 -62.01 17.96 23.84
CA ILE A 277 -62.33 19.15 23.03
C ILE A 277 -63.18 18.78 21.82
N GLN A 278 -62.85 17.69 21.13
CA GLN A 278 -63.64 17.19 20.00
C GLN A 278 -65.06 16.82 20.42
N THR A 279 -65.23 16.12 21.55
CA THR A 279 -66.56 15.82 22.08
C THR A 279 -67.33 17.10 22.40
N LEU A 280 -66.70 18.07 23.06
CA LEU A 280 -67.33 19.36 23.37
C LEU A 280 -67.79 20.10 22.11
N ASN A 281 -66.96 20.16 21.07
CA ASN A 281 -67.30 20.82 19.81
C ASN A 281 -68.43 20.12 19.04
N ASN A 282 -68.58 18.81 19.20
CA ASN A 282 -69.53 17.99 18.45
C ASN A 282 -70.83 17.66 19.23
N THR A 283 -70.92 18.02 20.51
CA THR A 283 -72.10 17.76 21.34
C THR A 283 -72.70 19.06 21.85
N ASN A 284 -74.02 19.19 21.72
CA ASN A 284 -74.77 20.38 22.14
C ASN A 284 -75.83 20.08 23.22
N HIS A 285 -75.84 18.86 23.77
CA HIS A 285 -76.78 18.42 24.79
C HIS A 285 -76.14 17.39 25.72
N CYS A 286 -76.65 17.32 26.96
CA CYS A 286 -76.19 16.34 27.93
C CYS A 286 -76.63 14.92 27.54
N ARG A 287 -75.73 13.92 27.69
CA ARG A 287 -75.99 12.51 27.37
C ARG A 287 -77.00 11.91 28.35
N ASN A 288 -77.04 12.43 29.58
CA ASN A 288 -78.10 12.12 30.53
C ASN A 288 -79.39 12.83 30.10
N THR A 289 -80.36 12.06 29.59
CA THR A 289 -81.65 12.54 29.09
C THR A 289 -82.53 13.22 30.15
N THR A 290 -82.20 13.05 31.44
CA THR A 290 -82.88 13.74 32.54
C THR A 290 -82.32 15.13 32.85
N CYS A 291 -81.23 15.54 32.20
CA CYS A 291 -80.61 16.86 32.37
C CYS A 291 -81.16 17.85 31.35
N THR A 292 -81.97 18.80 31.79
CA THR A 292 -82.74 19.74 30.94
C THR A 292 -82.15 21.14 30.83
N THR A 293 -80.92 21.34 31.32
CA THR A 293 -80.22 22.63 31.31
C THR A 293 -79.34 22.78 30.07
N ASP A 294 -78.94 24.02 29.76
CA ASP A 294 -77.97 24.32 28.71
C ASP A 294 -76.70 23.48 28.90
N PHE A 295 -76.12 23.05 27.77
CA PHE A 295 -75.02 22.09 27.77
C PHE A 295 -73.69 22.74 28.14
N ASP A 296 -73.53 23.02 29.43
CA ASP A 296 -72.29 23.49 30.01
C ASP A 296 -71.46 22.30 30.50
N CYS A 297 -70.15 22.36 30.26
CA CYS A 297 -69.22 21.30 30.64
C CYS A 297 -67.93 21.85 31.27
N PHE A 298 -67.28 21.00 32.05
CA PHE A 298 -65.93 21.24 32.56
C PHE A 298 -65.06 19.98 32.38
N ILE A 299 -63.75 20.17 32.34
CA ILE A 299 -62.79 19.07 32.26
C ILE A 299 -62.36 18.69 33.69
N GLU A 300 -62.58 17.43 34.05
CA GLU A 300 -62.13 16.87 35.32
C GLU A 300 -60.86 16.05 35.10
N GLN A 301 -59.82 16.34 35.87
CA GLN A 301 -58.61 15.54 35.93
C GLN A 301 -58.82 14.32 36.84
N ARG A 302 -58.39 13.15 36.38
CA ARG A 302 -58.39 11.87 37.09
C ARG A 302 -57.05 11.15 36.89
N GLY A 303 -56.86 10.01 37.56
CA GLY A 303 -55.66 9.20 37.40
C GLY A 303 -54.51 9.63 38.31
N GLN A 304 -53.31 9.13 38.01
CA GLN A 304 -52.12 9.41 38.80
C GLN A 304 -51.50 10.75 38.38
N SER A 305 -50.81 11.42 39.29
CA SER A 305 -50.19 12.73 39.02
C SER A 305 -49.21 12.71 37.85
N PHE A 306 -48.54 11.59 37.61
CA PHE A 306 -47.57 11.40 36.52
C PHE A 306 -48.17 10.82 35.24
N GLU A 307 -49.46 10.45 35.25
CA GLU A 307 -50.21 10.00 34.07
C GLU A 307 -51.69 10.41 34.22
N PRO A 308 -51.97 11.73 34.15
CA PRO A 308 -53.33 12.24 34.33
C PRO A 308 -54.21 11.90 33.12
N VAL A 309 -55.46 11.59 33.40
CA VAL A 309 -56.51 11.37 32.40
C VAL A 309 -57.60 12.40 32.62
N TYR A 310 -57.95 13.11 31.57
CA TYR A 310 -58.98 14.13 31.55
C TYR A 310 -60.28 13.57 31.01
N THR A 311 -61.40 14.01 31.60
CA THR A 311 -62.74 13.56 31.23
C THR A 311 -63.69 14.74 31.20
N LEU A 312 -64.48 14.87 30.13
CA LEU A 312 -65.50 15.91 30.00
C LEU A 312 -66.72 15.55 30.86
N ARG A 313 -67.20 16.50 31.67
CA ARG A 313 -68.41 16.33 32.48
C ARG A 313 -69.39 17.47 32.31
N CYS A 314 -70.68 17.13 32.29
CA CYS A 314 -71.75 18.11 32.40
C CYS A 314 -71.65 18.87 33.73
N ALA A 315 -71.72 20.19 33.69
CA ALA A 315 -71.64 21.06 34.88
C ALA A 315 -72.80 20.82 35.85
N THR A 316 -74.00 20.54 35.32
CA THR A 316 -75.22 20.36 36.14
C THR A 316 -75.32 18.97 36.76
N CYS A 317 -75.28 17.91 35.94
CA CYS A 317 -75.55 16.55 36.41
C CYS A 317 -74.29 15.66 36.56
N ARG A 318 -73.10 16.19 36.24
CA ARG A 318 -71.80 15.47 36.29
C ARG A 318 -71.74 14.20 35.43
N CYS A 319 -72.68 14.00 34.50
CA CYS A 319 -72.63 12.92 33.52
C CYS A 319 -71.32 13.00 32.72
N ARG A 320 -70.72 11.83 32.43
CA ARG A 320 -69.49 11.72 31.65
C ARG A 320 -69.83 11.77 30.16
N HIS A 321 -69.09 12.60 29.44
CA HIS A 321 -69.08 12.71 27.98
C HIS A 321 -67.75 12.17 27.42
#